data_AF-A0A4R1EWS1-F1
#
_entry.id   AF-A0A4R1EWS1-F1
#
_cell.length_a   1.000
_cell.length_b   1.000
_cell.length_c   1.000
_cell.angle_alpha   90.00
_cell.angle_beta   90.00
_cell.angle_gamma   90.00
#
_symmetry.space_group_name_H-M   'P 1'
#
loop_
_entity.id
_entity.type
_entity.pdbx_description
1 polymer ?
#
loop_
_entity_poly.entity_id
_entity_poly.type
_entity_poly.pdbx_seq_one_letter_code
_entity_poly.pdbx_strand_id
1 'polypeptide(L)'
;MSTLKEEIDAYEVVKAQNVPAPTLAIMNDATTDLIATGIENKALKTGDKIPEFSLPNQNNVVSSITERLDASMLVITFYRGGWCPYCNFELNAFQKMIPEFEAAGAKLIAISPEVPDHSLSTQQKHDLSFDILYDKGNEISKEFGLVFTLPQEIRSIYDTFGIDVVDHNGDDTFELPLPATYVVNQAGEIVYDFVDPDYTKRSEPADVLAAVKANA
;
A
#
# COMPACT_ATOMS: atom_id res chain seq x y z
N MET A 1 -1.92 -13.04 18.78
CA MET A 1 -2.23 -12.95 17.34
C MET A 1 -0.92 -13.12 16.60
N SER A 2 -0.95 -13.71 15.40
CA SER A 2 0.22 -13.78 14.53
C SER A 2 0.66 -12.38 14.11
N THR A 3 1.95 -12.19 13.86
CA THR A 3 2.46 -10.96 13.24
C THR A 3 2.10 -10.91 11.76
N LEU A 4 2.22 -9.74 11.12
CA LEU A 4 2.00 -9.63 9.68
C LEU A 4 3.01 -10.50 8.91
N LYS A 5 4.26 -10.50 9.36
CA LYS A 5 5.31 -11.36 8.80
C LYS A 5 4.98 -12.84 8.91
N GLU A 6 4.43 -13.30 10.02
CA GLU A 6 4.03 -14.71 10.17
C GLU A 6 2.91 -15.09 9.20
N GLU A 7 1.94 -14.20 8.97
CA GLU A 7 0.86 -14.42 7.98
C GLU A 7 1.42 -14.46 6.55
N ILE A 8 2.35 -13.56 6.21
CA ILE A 8 3.03 -13.53 4.91
C ILE A 8 3.91 -14.77 4.72
N ASP A 9 4.73 -15.15 5.71
CA ASP A 9 5.60 -16.32 5.63
C ASP A 9 4.79 -17.61 5.46
N ALA A 10 3.63 -17.72 6.12
CA ALA A 10 2.70 -18.82 5.92
C ALA A 10 2.11 -18.85 4.50
N TYR A 11 1.75 -17.68 3.95
CA TYR A 11 1.29 -17.57 2.57
C TYR A 11 2.38 -17.93 1.56
N GLU A 12 3.64 -17.57 1.79
CA GLU A 12 4.76 -17.94 0.92
C GLU A 12 4.90 -19.45 0.76
N VAL A 13 4.71 -20.21 1.85
CA VAL A 13 4.72 -21.68 1.80
C VAL A 13 3.59 -22.21 0.90
N VAL A 14 2.38 -21.65 1.03
CA VAL A 14 1.23 -22.04 0.19
C VAL A 14 1.46 -21.64 -1.27
N LYS A 15 1.96 -20.43 -1.52
CA LYS A 15 2.27 -19.95 -2.87
C LYS A 15 3.29 -20.86 -3.56
N ALA A 16 4.35 -21.26 -2.87
CA ALA A 16 5.38 -22.14 -3.40
C ALA A 16 4.86 -23.54 -3.79
N GLN A 17 3.78 -24.01 -3.18
CA GLN A 17 3.16 -25.29 -3.49
C GLN A 17 2.19 -25.24 -4.67
N ASN A 18 1.56 -24.08 -4.91
CA ASN A 18 0.45 -23.95 -5.85
C ASN A 18 0.82 -23.20 -7.14
N VAL A 19 1.85 -22.36 -7.11
CA VAL A 19 2.32 -21.63 -8.29
C VAL A 19 3.44 -22.43 -8.99
N PRO A 20 3.38 -22.66 -10.31
CA PRO A 20 4.43 -23.36 -11.04
C PRO A 20 5.81 -22.72 -10.84
N ALA A 21 6.85 -23.54 -10.68
CA ALA A 21 8.22 -23.06 -10.46
C ALA A 21 8.73 -22.08 -11.55
N PRO A 22 8.44 -22.28 -12.85
CA PRO A 22 8.80 -21.29 -13.88
C PRO A 22 8.12 -19.93 -13.69
N THR A 23 6.85 -19.93 -13.25
CA THR A 23 6.10 -18.69 -12.95
C THR A 23 6.73 -17.97 -11.76
N LEU A 24 7.07 -18.71 -10.69
CA LEU A 24 7.75 -18.14 -9.52
C LEU A 24 9.11 -17.54 -9.89
N ALA A 25 9.88 -18.20 -10.76
CA ALA A 25 11.16 -17.68 -11.23
C ALA A 25 11.00 -16.33 -11.93
N ILE A 26 10.05 -16.21 -12.87
CA ILE A 26 9.78 -14.94 -13.58
C ILE A 26 9.36 -13.83 -12.60
N MET A 27 8.50 -14.15 -11.63
CA MET A 27 8.09 -13.18 -10.60
C MET A 27 9.26 -12.72 -9.73
N ASN A 28 10.15 -13.65 -9.35
CA ASN A 28 11.34 -13.34 -8.56
C ASN A 28 12.37 -12.53 -9.35
N ASP A 29 12.55 -12.84 -10.63
CA ASP A 29 13.46 -12.12 -11.53
C ASP A 29 12.96 -10.68 -11.73
N ALA A 30 11.66 -10.48 -11.98
CA ALA A 30 11.09 -9.14 -12.11
C ALA A 30 11.22 -8.31 -10.82
N THR A 31 11.05 -8.93 -9.65
CA THR A 31 11.31 -8.27 -8.36
C THR A 31 12.79 -7.91 -8.22
N THR A 32 13.70 -8.82 -8.59
CA THR A 32 15.15 -8.58 -8.56
C THR A 32 15.55 -7.43 -9.48
N ASP A 33 14.98 -7.38 -10.68
CA ASP A 33 15.21 -6.31 -11.64
C ASP A 33 14.69 -4.96 -11.12
N LEU A 34 13.52 -4.95 -10.48
CA LEU A 34 12.97 -3.74 -9.85
C LEU A 34 13.86 -3.25 -8.71
N ILE A 35 14.31 -4.15 -7.81
CA ILE A 35 15.28 -3.83 -6.75
C ILE A 35 16.55 -3.23 -7.36
N ALA A 36 17.08 -3.80 -8.45
CA ALA A 36 18.30 -3.32 -9.09
C ALA A 36 18.18 -1.91 -9.67
N THR A 37 16.96 -1.40 -9.93
CA THR A 37 16.75 -0.01 -10.35
C THR A 37 16.99 1.01 -9.22
N GLY A 38 16.95 0.57 -7.96
CA GLY A 38 17.02 1.44 -6.79
C GLY A 38 15.87 2.43 -6.71
N ILE A 39 14.68 2.06 -7.18
CA ILE A 39 13.48 2.91 -7.24
C ILE A 39 13.14 3.51 -5.87
N GLU A 40 13.34 2.78 -4.78
CA GLU A 40 13.11 3.21 -3.40
C GLU A 40 13.99 4.39 -2.96
N ASN A 41 15.07 4.68 -3.69
CA ASN A 41 15.88 5.87 -3.47
C ASN A 41 15.21 7.17 -3.94
N LYS A 42 14.17 7.06 -4.78
CA LYS A 42 13.35 8.19 -5.24
C LYS A 42 12.15 8.44 -4.33
N ALA A 43 11.81 7.51 -3.46
CA ALA A 43 10.68 7.64 -2.56
C ALA A 43 10.96 8.71 -1.49
N LEU A 44 9.92 9.41 -1.05
CA LEU A 44 10.00 10.29 0.11
C LEU A 44 10.45 9.50 1.34
N LYS A 45 11.16 10.16 2.24
CA LYS A 45 11.76 9.54 3.44
C LYS A 45 11.44 10.35 4.69
N THR A 46 11.76 9.77 5.84
CA THR A 46 11.71 10.47 7.13
C THR A 46 12.45 11.81 7.06
N GLY A 47 11.78 12.88 7.49
CA GLY A 47 12.22 14.27 7.41
C GLY A 47 11.69 15.04 6.19
N ASP A 48 11.19 14.37 5.17
CA ASP A 48 10.57 15.03 4.02
C ASP A 48 9.14 15.49 4.34
N LYS A 49 8.67 16.52 3.63
CA LYS A 49 7.26 16.92 3.63
C LYS A 49 6.48 16.21 2.53
N ILE A 50 5.27 15.76 2.85
CA ILE A 50 4.36 15.19 1.86
C ILE A 50 3.76 16.30 0.97
N PRO A 51 3.37 16.00 -0.28
CA PRO A 51 2.62 16.93 -1.11
C PRO A 51 1.23 17.22 -0.54
N GLU A 52 0.68 18.38 -0.90
CA GLU A 52 -0.72 18.71 -0.64
C GLU A 52 -1.62 18.06 -1.69
N PHE A 53 -2.63 17.31 -1.25
CA PHE A 53 -3.58 16.66 -2.15
C PHE A 53 -4.98 16.54 -1.56
N SER A 54 -5.95 16.35 -2.44
CA SER A 54 -7.34 16.01 -2.10
C SER A 54 -7.78 14.85 -2.98
N LEU A 55 -8.15 13.74 -2.37
CA LEU A 55 -8.58 12.54 -3.08
C LEU A 55 -9.99 12.11 -2.62
N PRO A 56 -10.82 11.57 -3.51
CA PRO A 56 -12.05 10.89 -3.11
C PRO A 56 -11.74 9.58 -2.41
N ASN A 57 -12.51 9.24 -1.38
CA ASN A 57 -12.52 7.90 -0.82
C ASN A 57 -13.39 6.94 -1.66
N GLN A 58 -13.47 5.67 -1.25
CA GLN A 58 -14.29 4.63 -1.88
C GLN A 58 -15.79 4.96 -1.98
N ASN A 59 -16.28 5.94 -1.22
CA ASN A 59 -17.66 6.44 -1.25
C ASN A 59 -17.81 7.74 -2.07
N ASN A 60 -16.77 8.13 -2.83
CA ASN A 60 -16.68 9.38 -3.58
C ASN A 60 -16.72 10.66 -2.70
N VAL A 61 -16.43 10.53 -1.40
CA VAL A 61 -16.29 11.68 -0.51
C VAL A 61 -14.84 12.19 -0.61
N VAL A 62 -14.68 13.43 -1.08
CA VAL A 62 -13.37 14.07 -1.19
C VAL A 62 -12.98 14.65 0.17
N SER A 63 -11.74 14.41 0.58
CA SER A 63 -11.11 15.10 1.71
C SER A 63 -9.68 15.48 1.39
N SER A 64 -9.26 16.61 1.95
CA SER A 64 -7.88 17.08 1.80
C SER A 64 -6.96 16.42 2.82
N ILE A 65 -5.68 16.30 2.47
CA ILE A 65 -4.66 15.81 3.39
C ILE A 65 -4.48 16.77 4.58
N THR A 66 -4.60 18.09 4.36
CA THR A 66 -4.54 19.11 5.41
C THR A 66 -5.60 18.87 6.48
N GLU A 67 -6.87 18.67 6.09
CA GLU A 67 -7.97 18.41 7.04
C GLU A 67 -7.73 17.16 7.89
N ARG A 68 -7.07 16.14 7.32
CA ARG A 68 -6.73 14.90 8.06
C ARG A 68 -5.60 15.13 9.05
N LEU A 69 -4.58 15.90 8.67
CA LEU A 69 -3.42 16.22 9.50
C LEU A 69 -3.75 17.21 10.63
N ASP A 70 -4.69 18.12 10.40
CA ASP A 70 -5.20 19.03 11.45
C ASP A 70 -5.87 18.26 12.60
N ALA A 71 -6.46 17.10 12.30
CA ALA A 71 -7.19 16.29 13.28
C ALA A 71 -6.28 15.34 14.09
N SER A 72 -5.22 14.80 13.47
CA SER A 72 -4.39 13.76 14.06
C SER A 72 -3.11 13.54 13.25
N MET A 73 -2.14 12.82 13.83
CA MET A 73 -1.11 12.17 13.00
C MET A 73 -1.77 11.19 12.03
N LEU A 74 -1.08 10.89 10.92
CA LEU A 74 -1.64 10.05 9.87
C LEU A 74 -0.69 8.90 9.53
N VAL A 75 -1.21 7.69 9.61
CA VAL A 75 -0.60 6.49 9.03
C VAL A 75 -1.14 6.36 7.60
N ILE A 76 -0.26 6.36 6.62
CA ILE A 76 -0.60 6.22 5.19
C ILE A 76 -0.01 4.91 4.68
N THR A 77 -0.84 4.02 4.15
CA THR A 77 -0.39 2.81 3.44
C THR A 77 -0.74 2.89 1.95
N PHE A 78 0.26 2.82 1.09
CA PHE A 78 0.09 2.72 -0.36
C PHE A 78 0.04 1.24 -0.74
N TYR A 79 -0.98 0.84 -1.51
CA TYR A 79 -1.15 -0.55 -1.91
C TYR A 79 -1.58 -0.68 -3.37
N ARG A 80 -1.29 -1.86 -3.94
CA ARG A 80 -1.40 -2.13 -5.38
C ARG A 80 -2.83 -2.34 -5.83
N GLY A 81 -3.59 -3.10 -5.04
CA GLY A 81 -5.00 -3.37 -5.25
C GLY A 81 -5.49 -4.55 -4.40
N GLY A 82 -6.81 -4.69 -4.21
CA GLY A 82 -7.46 -5.70 -3.37
C GLY A 82 -7.36 -7.12 -3.94
N TRP A 83 -6.96 -7.25 -5.20
CA TRP A 83 -6.55 -8.50 -5.83
C TRP A 83 -5.19 -9.02 -5.32
N CYS A 84 -4.37 -8.18 -4.68
CA CYS A 84 -3.06 -8.56 -4.17
C CYS A 84 -3.14 -9.17 -2.75
N PRO A 85 -2.76 -10.45 -2.56
CA PRO A 85 -2.84 -11.11 -1.25
C PRO A 85 -2.04 -10.41 -0.15
N TYR A 86 -0.83 -9.94 -0.47
CA TYR A 86 0.03 -9.22 0.49
C TYR A 86 -0.57 -7.89 0.95
N CYS A 87 -1.24 -7.17 0.04
CA CYS A 87 -1.97 -5.95 0.39
C CYS A 87 -3.12 -6.28 1.33
N ASN A 88 -3.84 -7.38 1.09
CA ASN A 88 -4.92 -7.80 1.99
C ASN A 88 -4.38 -8.18 3.38
N PHE A 89 -3.26 -8.91 3.49
CA PHE A 89 -2.65 -9.19 4.80
C PHE A 89 -2.29 -7.91 5.56
N GLU A 90 -1.65 -6.96 4.88
CA GLU A 90 -1.28 -5.66 5.45
C GLU A 90 -2.51 -4.87 5.93
N LEU A 91 -3.52 -4.70 5.08
CA LEU A 91 -4.75 -3.97 5.42
C LEU A 91 -5.48 -4.59 6.61
N ASN A 92 -5.55 -5.93 6.68
CA ASN A 92 -6.14 -6.62 7.83
C ASN A 92 -5.30 -6.49 9.10
N ALA A 93 -3.97 -6.51 8.99
CA ALA A 93 -3.09 -6.33 10.13
C ALA A 93 -3.21 -4.91 10.72
N PHE A 94 -3.31 -3.89 9.87
CA PHE A 94 -3.62 -2.53 10.30
C PHE A 94 -5.02 -2.39 10.89
N GLN A 95 -6.04 -3.01 10.27
CA GLN A 95 -7.42 -2.99 10.78
C GLN A 95 -7.50 -3.50 12.23
N LYS A 96 -6.77 -4.57 12.56
CA LYS A 96 -6.71 -5.15 13.92
C LYS A 96 -6.14 -4.18 14.97
N MET A 97 -5.36 -3.18 14.56
CA MET A 97 -4.66 -2.24 15.44
C MET A 97 -5.25 -0.81 15.42
N ILE A 98 -6.37 -0.59 14.75
CA ILE A 98 -7.04 0.72 14.70
C ILE A 98 -7.28 1.31 16.09
N PRO A 99 -7.81 0.57 17.09
CA PRO A 99 -8.01 1.13 18.43
C PRO A 99 -6.74 1.67 19.07
N GLU A 100 -5.60 1.01 18.86
CA GLU A 100 -4.31 1.40 19.39
C GLU A 100 -3.73 2.63 18.67
N PHE A 101 -3.89 2.73 17.35
CA PHE A 101 -3.51 3.94 16.60
C PHE A 101 -4.36 5.14 17.04
N GLU A 102 -5.67 4.97 17.17
CA GLU A 102 -6.58 6.04 17.60
C GLU A 102 -6.27 6.49 19.04
N ALA A 103 -6.01 5.55 19.95
CA ALA A 103 -5.59 5.86 21.31
C ALA A 103 -4.24 6.59 21.38
N ALA A 104 -3.38 6.40 20.38
CA ALA A 104 -2.10 7.10 20.24
C ALA A 104 -2.19 8.42 19.47
N GLY A 105 -3.40 8.88 19.09
CA GLY A 105 -3.60 10.14 18.39
C GLY A 105 -3.31 10.09 16.89
N ALA A 106 -3.39 8.91 16.28
CA ALA A 106 -3.24 8.73 14.84
C ALA A 106 -4.50 8.15 14.18
N LYS A 107 -4.74 8.56 12.93
CA LYS A 107 -5.70 7.94 12.03
C LYS A 107 -4.95 7.19 10.93
N LEU A 108 -5.63 6.24 10.30
CA LEU A 108 -5.08 5.48 9.18
C LEU A 108 -5.87 5.79 7.90
N ILE A 109 -5.15 5.86 6.79
CA ILE A 109 -5.72 5.84 5.43
C ILE A 109 -4.93 4.87 4.55
N ALA A 110 -5.61 4.28 3.58
CA ALA A 110 -4.96 3.58 2.47
C ALA A 110 -5.09 4.38 1.18
N ILE A 111 -4.12 4.26 0.28
CA ILE A 111 -4.11 4.94 -1.03
C ILE A 111 -3.80 3.90 -2.12
N SER A 112 -4.58 3.89 -3.20
CA SER A 112 -4.41 2.98 -4.33
C SER A 112 -4.96 3.57 -5.63
N PRO A 113 -4.43 3.16 -6.80
CA PRO A 113 -5.04 3.49 -8.09
C PRO A 113 -6.33 2.71 -8.38
N GLU A 114 -6.77 1.79 -7.52
CA GLU A 114 -8.02 1.05 -7.75
C GLU A 114 -9.23 1.97 -7.81
N VAL A 115 -10.08 1.79 -8.84
CA VAL A 115 -11.32 2.55 -8.96
C VAL A 115 -12.23 2.32 -7.73
N PRO A 116 -13.09 3.31 -7.38
CA PRO A 116 -13.90 3.26 -6.17
C PRO A 116 -14.70 1.96 -5.97
N ASP A 117 -15.27 1.38 -7.04
CA ASP A 117 -16.05 0.13 -6.94
C ASP A 117 -15.21 -1.08 -6.47
N HIS A 118 -13.96 -1.19 -6.93
CA HIS A 118 -13.03 -2.25 -6.52
C HIS A 118 -12.50 -2.02 -5.10
N SER A 119 -12.14 -0.77 -4.77
CA SER A 119 -11.72 -0.42 -3.41
C SER A 119 -12.85 -0.58 -2.38
N LEU A 120 -14.10 -0.28 -2.73
CA LEU A 120 -15.29 -0.52 -1.90
C LEU A 120 -15.49 -2.02 -1.65
N SER A 121 -15.34 -2.85 -2.68
CA SER A 121 -15.40 -4.31 -2.54
C SER A 121 -14.33 -4.84 -1.58
N THR A 122 -13.12 -4.27 -1.66
CA THR A 122 -12.01 -4.58 -0.74
C THR A 122 -12.33 -4.16 0.70
N GLN A 123 -12.85 -2.95 0.89
CA GLN A 123 -13.28 -2.43 2.19
C GLN A 123 -14.34 -3.33 2.83
N GLN A 124 -15.37 -3.73 2.08
CA GLN A 124 -16.46 -4.58 2.58
C GLN A 124 -15.99 -6.00 2.87
N LYS A 125 -15.16 -6.59 2.00
CA LYS A 125 -14.65 -7.96 2.17
C LYS A 125 -13.79 -8.11 3.42
N HIS A 126 -13.10 -7.05 3.83
CA HIS A 126 -12.16 -7.05 4.94
C HIS A 126 -12.63 -6.23 6.15
N ASP A 127 -13.89 -5.78 6.14
CA ASP A 127 -14.50 -4.97 7.21
C ASP A 127 -13.61 -3.78 7.64
N LEU A 128 -12.98 -3.12 6.66
CA LEU A 128 -12.04 -2.03 6.93
C LEU A 128 -12.80 -0.79 7.41
N SER A 129 -12.38 -0.22 8.54
CA SER A 129 -13.00 0.95 9.16
C SER A 129 -12.33 2.27 8.80
N PHE A 130 -11.22 2.22 8.07
CA PHE A 130 -10.50 3.39 7.58
C PHE A 130 -10.80 3.66 6.10
N ASP A 131 -10.55 4.90 5.66
CA ASP A 131 -10.78 5.29 4.26
C ASP A 131 -9.73 4.67 3.32
N ILE A 132 -10.19 4.31 2.12
CA ILE A 132 -9.34 3.99 0.99
C ILE A 132 -9.49 5.12 -0.02
N LEU A 133 -8.42 5.86 -0.30
CA LEU A 133 -8.40 6.98 -1.22
C LEU A 133 -8.01 6.51 -2.63
N TYR A 134 -8.79 6.98 -3.61
CA TYR A 134 -8.58 6.68 -5.02
C TYR A 134 -7.57 7.64 -5.63
N ASP A 135 -6.35 7.15 -5.85
CA ASP A 135 -5.24 7.85 -6.50
C ASP A 135 -5.26 7.60 -8.00
N LYS A 136 -6.20 8.27 -8.69
CA LYS A 136 -6.41 8.11 -10.13
C LYS A 136 -5.10 8.29 -10.91
N GLY A 137 -4.72 7.28 -11.69
CA GLY A 137 -3.52 7.33 -12.52
C GLY A 137 -2.21 7.39 -11.72
N ASN A 138 -2.25 7.01 -10.43
CA ASN A 138 -1.12 7.04 -9.52
C ASN A 138 -0.49 8.45 -9.36
N GLU A 139 -1.28 9.52 -9.46
CA GLU A 139 -0.77 10.90 -9.40
C GLU A 139 -0.03 11.19 -8.09
N ILE A 140 -0.63 10.86 -6.95
CA ILE A 140 -0.02 11.06 -5.63
C ILE A 140 1.11 10.07 -5.40
N SER A 141 0.94 8.81 -5.81
CA SER A 141 2.00 7.81 -5.72
C SER A 141 3.25 8.21 -6.51
N LYS A 142 3.09 8.93 -7.64
CA LYS A 142 4.21 9.50 -8.43
C LYS A 142 4.92 10.60 -7.64
N GLU A 143 4.19 11.48 -6.98
CA GLU A 143 4.77 12.53 -6.13
C GLU A 143 5.51 11.97 -4.91
N PHE A 144 5.08 10.81 -4.41
CA PHE A 144 5.81 10.04 -3.39
C PHE A 144 6.99 9.24 -3.92
N GLY A 145 7.22 9.20 -5.24
CA GLY A 145 8.31 8.45 -5.86
C GLY A 145 8.12 6.92 -5.88
N LEU A 146 6.87 6.44 -5.82
CA LEU A 146 6.53 5.03 -5.61
C LEU A 146 6.18 4.27 -6.90
N VAL A 147 6.11 4.91 -8.06
CA VAL A 147 5.48 4.28 -9.23
C VAL A 147 6.49 3.60 -10.15
N PHE A 148 6.18 2.36 -10.51
CA PHE A 148 6.87 1.60 -11.55
C PHE A 148 5.86 1.08 -12.57
N THR A 149 6.35 0.80 -13.79
CA THR A 149 5.55 0.15 -14.82
C THR A 149 5.72 -1.36 -14.72
N LEU A 150 4.61 -2.09 -14.64
CA LEU A 150 4.60 -3.55 -14.56
C LEU A 150 5.23 -4.16 -15.83
N PRO A 151 6.25 -5.04 -15.73
CA PRO A 151 6.85 -5.70 -16.88
C PRO A 151 5.85 -6.58 -17.64
N GLN A 152 6.03 -6.74 -18.96
CA GLN A 152 5.07 -7.45 -19.84
C GLN A 152 4.91 -8.93 -19.46
N GLU A 153 5.99 -9.56 -19.02
CA GLU A 153 6.04 -10.92 -18.51
C GLU A 153 5.19 -11.08 -17.25
N ILE A 154 5.14 -10.06 -16.38
CA ILE A 154 4.30 -10.08 -15.19
C ILE A 154 2.83 -9.82 -15.54
N ARG A 155 2.54 -8.95 -16.51
CA ARG A 155 1.17 -8.76 -17.04
C ARG A 155 0.59 -10.10 -17.50
N SER A 156 1.38 -10.86 -18.27
CA SER A 156 0.97 -12.17 -18.78
C SER A 156 0.69 -13.17 -17.64
N ILE A 157 1.45 -13.10 -16.54
CA ILE A 157 1.20 -13.93 -15.35
C ILE A 157 -0.08 -13.50 -14.63
N TYR A 158 -0.35 -12.20 -14.53
CA TYR A 158 -1.57 -11.68 -13.92
C TYR A 158 -2.82 -12.12 -14.67
N ASP A 159 -2.77 -12.16 -16.00
CA ASP A 159 -3.84 -12.74 -16.82
C ASP A 159 -4.12 -14.21 -16.45
N THR A 160 -3.07 -15.01 -16.22
CA THR A 160 -3.24 -16.42 -15.80
C THR A 160 -3.82 -16.56 -14.39
N PHE A 161 -3.66 -15.54 -13.55
CA PHE A 161 -4.26 -15.46 -12.21
C PHE A 161 -5.63 -14.79 -12.22
N GLY A 162 -6.12 -14.34 -13.37
CA GLY A 162 -7.40 -13.63 -13.51
C GLY A 162 -7.39 -12.21 -12.95
N ILE A 163 -6.22 -11.57 -12.90
CA ILE A 163 -6.04 -10.20 -12.41
C ILE A 163 -6.05 -9.26 -13.62
N ASP A 164 -7.14 -8.50 -13.77
CA ASP A 164 -7.27 -7.47 -14.81
C ASP A 164 -6.89 -6.09 -14.26
N VAL A 165 -5.61 -5.73 -14.38
CA VAL A 165 -5.11 -4.43 -13.87
C VAL A 165 -5.81 -3.25 -14.52
N VAL A 166 -6.23 -3.37 -15.78
CA VAL A 166 -6.89 -2.29 -16.52
C VAL A 166 -8.28 -2.04 -15.97
N ASP A 167 -9.05 -3.10 -15.73
CA ASP A 167 -10.36 -3.00 -15.07
C ASP A 167 -10.24 -2.49 -13.63
N HIS A 168 -9.24 -2.97 -12.89
CA HIS A 168 -9.01 -2.55 -11.50
C HIS A 168 -8.66 -1.07 -11.36
N ASN A 169 -7.81 -0.54 -12.24
CA ASN A 169 -7.30 0.83 -12.11
C ASN A 169 -8.03 1.86 -12.99
N GLY A 170 -8.76 1.38 -14.01
CA GLY A 170 -9.47 2.23 -14.97
C GLY A 170 -8.56 2.91 -16.00
N ASP A 171 -7.34 2.39 -16.20
CA ASP A 171 -6.38 2.85 -17.21
C ASP A 171 -5.47 1.71 -17.71
N ASP A 172 -4.84 1.90 -18.87
CA ASP A 172 -3.98 0.91 -19.53
C ASP A 172 -2.48 1.22 -19.40
N THR A 173 -2.10 2.02 -18.40
CA THR A 173 -0.69 2.39 -18.17
C THR A 173 0.12 1.22 -17.61
N PHE A 174 -0.54 0.30 -16.91
CA PHE A 174 0.07 -0.76 -16.10
C PHE A 174 1.07 -0.22 -15.07
N GLU A 175 0.84 1.01 -14.60
CA GLU A 175 1.59 1.59 -13.49
C GLU A 175 0.99 1.13 -12.16
N LEU A 176 1.85 0.73 -11.23
CA LEU A 176 1.47 0.34 -9.88
C LEU A 176 2.37 1.03 -8.85
N PRO A 177 1.85 1.35 -7.66
CA PRO A 177 2.68 1.85 -6.59
C PRO A 177 3.48 0.70 -5.95
N LEU A 178 4.70 0.99 -5.53
CA LEU A 178 5.38 0.20 -4.51
C LEU A 178 4.52 0.18 -3.25
N PRO A 179 4.36 -0.97 -2.59
CA PRO A 179 3.81 -1.01 -1.24
C PRO A 179 4.67 -0.14 -0.32
N ALA A 180 4.05 0.81 0.36
CA ALA A 180 4.76 1.72 1.25
C ALA A 180 3.90 2.08 2.46
N THR A 181 4.54 2.28 3.60
CA THR A 181 3.89 2.75 4.82
C THR A 181 4.62 3.99 5.33
N TYR A 182 3.86 5.04 5.63
CA TYR A 182 4.37 6.29 6.21
C TYR A 182 3.63 6.63 7.49
N VAL A 183 4.32 7.28 8.41
CA VAL A 183 3.68 8.06 9.48
C VAL A 183 4.00 9.52 9.24
N VAL A 184 2.97 10.36 9.21
CA VAL A 184 3.06 11.79 8.95
C VAL A 184 2.54 12.55 10.16
N ASN A 185 3.33 13.51 10.65
CA ASN A 185 2.91 14.38 11.75
C ASN A 185 1.99 15.51 11.27
N GLN A 186 1.39 16.26 12.20
CA GLN A 186 0.44 17.32 11.85
C GLN A 186 1.06 18.49 11.07
N ALA A 187 2.40 18.59 11.00
CA ALA A 187 3.09 19.59 10.18
C ALA A 187 3.31 19.12 8.72
N GLY A 188 2.82 17.93 8.36
CA GLY A 188 2.98 17.31 7.05
C GLY A 188 4.36 16.69 6.84
N GLU A 189 5.13 16.44 7.90
CA GLU A 189 6.46 15.83 7.83
C GLU A 189 6.38 14.33 8.11
N ILE A 190 7.11 13.54 7.32
CA ILE A 190 7.24 12.09 7.50
C ILE A 190 8.15 11.83 8.71
N VAL A 191 7.63 11.12 9.71
CA VAL A 191 8.37 10.71 10.91
C VAL A 191 8.71 9.22 10.93
N TYR A 192 8.19 8.48 9.95
CA TYR A 192 8.51 7.08 9.69
C TYR A 192 8.21 6.76 8.23
N ASP A 193 9.10 6.03 7.57
CA ASP A 193 8.89 5.47 6.25
C ASP A 193 9.30 4.00 6.21
N PHE A 194 8.54 3.21 5.45
CA PHE A 194 8.90 1.88 5.01
C PHE A 194 8.54 1.77 3.52
N VAL A 195 9.56 1.64 2.68
CA VAL A 195 9.42 1.47 1.23
C VAL A 195 10.33 0.32 0.81
N ASP A 196 9.74 -0.73 0.23
CA ASP A 196 10.50 -1.89 -0.22
C ASP A 196 10.06 -2.29 -1.65
N PRO A 197 10.99 -2.34 -2.63
CA PRO A 197 10.69 -2.79 -3.98
C PRO A 197 10.30 -4.28 -4.05
N ASP A 198 10.66 -5.10 -3.05
CA ASP A 198 10.09 -6.43 -2.90
C ASP A 198 8.66 -6.31 -2.37
N TYR A 199 7.70 -6.44 -3.29
CA TYR A 199 6.28 -6.35 -3.02
C TYR A 199 5.74 -7.39 -2.02
N THR A 200 6.57 -8.31 -1.51
CA THR A 200 6.23 -9.25 -0.42
C THR A 200 6.62 -8.75 0.97
N LYS A 201 7.45 -7.70 1.08
CA LYS A 201 7.90 -7.11 2.35
C LYS A 201 6.95 -6.04 2.84
N ARG A 202 6.68 -6.02 4.13
CA ARG A 202 5.73 -5.10 4.77
C ARG A 202 6.26 -4.59 6.10
N SER A 203 5.85 -3.38 6.46
CA SER A 203 6.08 -2.85 7.80
C SER A 203 5.15 -3.54 8.80
N GLU A 204 5.69 -3.95 9.95
CA GLU A 204 4.85 -4.49 11.02
C GLU A 204 4.02 -3.36 11.64
N PRO A 205 2.69 -3.52 11.79
CA PRO A 205 1.85 -2.50 12.45
C PRO A 205 2.31 -2.10 13.85
N ALA A 206 3.00 -3.01 14.57
CA ALA A 206 3.62 -2.71 15.87
C ALA A 206 4.77 -1.69 15.77
N ASP A 207 5.59 -1.77 14.72
CA ASP A 207 6.69 -0.83 14.47
C ASP A 207 6.14 0.55 14.09
N VAL A 208 5.10 0.57 13.25
CA VAL A 208 4.37 1.80 12.87
C VAL A 208 3.75 2.45 14.10
N LEU A 209 3.10 1.67 14.98
CA LEU A 209 2.53 2.19 16.22
C LEU A 209 3.59 2.72 17.18
N ALA A 210 4.76 2.08 17.25
CA ALA A 210 5.88 2.59 18.04
C ALA A 210 6.36 3.94 17.50
N ALA A 211 6.42 4.11 16.17
CA ALA A 211 6.77 5.36 15.54
C ALA A 211 5.74 6.47 15.80
N VAL A 212 4.44 6.15 15.76
CA VAL A 212 3.37 7.08 16.17
C VAL A 212 3.61 7.54 17.61
N LYS A 213 3.77 6.60 18.56
CA LYS A 213 3.94 6.93 19.98
C LYS A 213 5.21 7.72 20.28
N ALA A 214 6.25 7.57 19.48
CA ALA A 214 7.50 8.31 19.64
C ALA A 214 7.40 9.78 19.17
N ASN A 215 6.37 10.11 18.39
CA ASN A 215 6.18 11.42 17.76
C ASN A 215 4.84 12.10 18.10
N ALA A 216 4.09 11.51 19.05
CA ALA A 216 2.82 12.02 19.57
C ALA A 216 2.99 13.04 20.70
#